data_AF-A0A855MS88-F1
#
_entry.id   AF-A0A855MS88-F1
#
_cell.length_a   1.000
_cell.length_b   1.000
_cell.length_c   1.000
_cell.angle_alpha   90.00
_cell.angle_beta   90.00
_cell.angle_gamma   90.00
#
_symmetry.space_group_name_H-M   'P 1'
#
loop_
_entity.id
_entity.type
_entity.pdbx_description
1 polymer ?
#
loop_
_entity_poly.entity_id
_entity_poly.type
_entity_poly.pdbx_seq_one_letter_code
_entity_poly.pdbx_strand_id
1 'polypeptide(L)'
;MKPFIKVTMPLLALSAAFSSHAAETISPTAVSDLYIKTLVNHDDQAIRQLNDYLRPDRLRSGRSADYANAAELKEADKAFPGEIAEMAQALFPEPLREGLRSPLESLMTTVQQARQKSECKSLSAGEPEKDSNGILTTQVTFECVLVKTNETWAEGVQRLAKSNCSASQCSSELKKLQDAYSAPVSFTYQGTFSLSKVPQDKDKAWRNDFARETFDEMLSQF
;
A
#
# COMPACT_ATOMS: atom_id res chain seq x y z
N MET A 1 -32.82 -56.03 54.35
CA MET A 1 -31.49 -55.41 54.28
C MET A 1 -30.98 -55.49 52.84
N LYS A 2 -30.88 -54.35 52.13
CA LYS A 2 -30.03 -54.19 50.94
C LYS A 2 -28.56 -54.20 51.41
N PRO A 3 -27.55 -54.64 50.63
CA PRO A 3 -27.07 -53.92 49.42
C PRO A 3 -26.42 -54.85 48.35
N PHE A 4 -25.74 -54.47 47.26
CA PHE A 4 -25.55 -53.25 46.45
C PHE A 4 -25.15 -53.78 45.06
N ILE A 5 -25.84 -53.38 43.98
CA ILE A 5 -25.39 -53.68 42.60
C ILE A 5 -24.36 -52.60 42.23
N LYS A 6 -23.12 -53.02 41.91
CA LYS A 6 -22.11 -52.13 41.34
C LYS A 6 -22.47 -51.85 39.88
N VAL A 7 -22.97 -50.65 39.62
CA VAL A 7 -23.09 -50.10 38.26
C VAL A 7 -21.79 -49.37 37.95
N THR A 8 -21.00 -49.89 37.02
CA THR A 8 -19.86 -49.18 36.41
C THR A 8 -20.40 -48.33 35.26
N MET A 9 -20.47 -47.01 35.46
CA MET A 9 -20.63 -46.04 34.37
C MET A 9 -19.28 -45.85 33.67
N PRO A 10 -19.17 -46.04 32.35
CA PRO A 10 -18.03 -45.53 31.61
C PRO A 10 -18.18 -44.00 31.53
N LEU A 11 -17.17 -43.30 32.06
CA LEU A 11 -17.01 -41.86 31.96
C LEU A 11 -16.88 -41.50 30.47
N LEU A 12 -17.90 -40.86 29.89
CA LEU A 12 -17.77 -40.23 28.56
C LEU A 12 -16.73 -39.12 28.67
N ALA A 13 -15.52 -39.37 28.20
CA ALA A 13 -14.53 -38.34 27.95
C ALA A 13 -15.04 -37.48 26.79
N LEU A 14 -15.64 -36.32 27.11
CA LEU A 14 -15.80 -35.24 26.14
C LEU A 14 -14.39 -34.85 25.70
N SER A 15 -14.00 -35.35 24.53
CA SER A 15 -12.84 -34.87 23.82
C SER A 15 -13.20 -33.45 23.36
N ALA A 16 -12.84 -32.45 24.16
CA ALA A 16 -12.78 -31.08 23.69
C ALA A 16 -11.78 -31.05 22.55
N ALA A 17 -12.28 -31.20 21.32
CA ALA A 17 -11.53 -30.90 20.12
C ALA A 17 -11.28 -29.39 20.15
N PHE A 18 -10.17 -29.00 20.78
CA PHE A 18 -9.55 -27.73 20.48
C PHE A 18 -9.13 -27.83 19.02
N SER A 19 -9.98 -27.31 18.13
CA SER A 19 -9.57 -26.92 16.80
C SER A 19 -8.48 -25.88 16.97
N SER A 20 -7.25 -26.37 17.08
CA SER A 20 -6.06 -25.59 16.81
C SER A 20 -6.22 -25.14 15.37
N HIS A 21 -6.73 -23.91 15.18
CA HIS A 21 -6.56 -23.20 13.93
C HIS A 21 -5.05 -23.00 13.78
N ALA A 22 -4.37 -24.01 13.23
CA ALA A 22 -3.16 -23.77 12.50
C ALA A 22 -3.59 -22.79 11.41
N ALA A 23 -3.36 -21.49 11.65
CA ALA A 23 -3.59 -20.46 10.66
C ALA A 23 -2.98 -20.98 9.36
N GLU A 24 -3.82 -21.24 8.37
CA GLU A 24 -3.38 -21.63 7.04
C GLU A 24 -2.27 -20.66 6.66
N THR A 25 -1.09 -21.21 6.37
CA THR A 25 0.05 -20.37 6.00
C THR A 25 -0.28 -19.72 4.67
N ILE A 26 -0.73 -18.48 4.72
CA ILE A 26 -0.97 -17.65 3.54
C ILE A 26 0.30 -17.62 2.67
N SER A 27 0.11 -17.80 1.37
CA SER A 27 1.23 -17.84 0.41
C SER A 27 1.88 -16.45 0.29
N PRO A 28 3.17 -16.36 -0.12
CA PRO A 28 3.80 -15.07 -0.36
C PRO A 28 3.03 -14.19 -1.34
N THR A 29 2.47 -14.77 -2.41
CA THR A 29 1.63 -14.05 -3.39
C THR A 29 0.40 -13.43 -2.72
N ALA A 30 -0.31 -14.18 -1.88
CA ALA A 30 -1.50 -13.67 -1.20
C ALA A 30 -1.17 -12.60 -0.13
N VAL A 31 -0.01 -12.71 0.53
CA VAL A 31 0.48 -11.64 1.43
C VAL A 31 0.85 -10.38 0.65
N SER A 32 1.54 -10.54 -0.48
CA SER A 32 1.88 -9.44 -1.38
C SER A 32 0.62 -8.72 -1.88
N ASP A 33 -0.45 -9.45 -2.23
CA ASP A 33 -1.74 -8.85 -2.60
C ASP A 33 -2.35 -8.01 -1.47
N LEU A 34 -2.21 -8.44 -0.21
CA LEU A 34 -2.65 -7.65 0.94
C LEU A 34 -1.84 -6.35 1.08
N TYR A 35 -0.51 -6.41 0.92
CA TYR A 35 0.33 -5.21 0.92
C TYR A 35 -0.02 -4.26 -0.23
N ILE A 36 -0.15 -4.77 -1.45
CA ILE A 36 -0.51 -4.01 -2.64
C ILE A 36 -1.84 -3.29 -2.42
N LYS A 37 -2.90 -4.01 -2.04
CA LYS A 37 -4.23 -3.42 -1.82
C LYS A 37 -4.24 -2.43 -0.66
N THR A 38 -3.44 -2.68 0.37
CA THR A 38 -3.29 -1.76 1.51
C THR A 38 -2.60 -0.46 1.11
N LEU A 39 -1.52 -0.52 0.32
CA LEU A 39 -0.64 0.63 0.05
C LEU A 39 -1.00 1.40 -1.23
N VAL A 40 -1.54 0.72 -2.23
CA VAL A 40 -1.91 1.34 -3.51
C VAL A 40 -3.38 1.72 -3.54
N ASN A 41 -4.26 0.82 -3.08
CA ASN A 41 -5.71 1.01 -3.19
C ASN A 41 -6.36 1.51 -1.90
N HIS A 42 -5.61 1.56 -0.79
CA HIS A 42 -6.13 1.87 0.55
C HIS A 42 -7.39 1.05 0.88
N ASP A 43 -7.41 -0.22 0.48
CA ASP A 43 -8.56 -1.11 0.61
C ASP A 43 -8.81 -1.49 2.07
N ASP A 44 -9.95 -1.07 2.62
CA ASP A 44 -10.34 -1.27 4.02
C ASP A 44 -10.30 -2.76 4.44
N GLN A 45 -10.66 -3.68 3.54
CA GLN A 45 -10.67 -5.11 3.85
C GLN A 45 -9.25 -5.67 3.90
N ALA A 46 -8.41 -5.33 2.93
CA ALA A 46 -7.01 -5.72 2.88
C ALA A 46 -6.24 -5.17 4.08
N ILE A 47 -6.50 -3.92 4.50
CA ILE A 47 -5.91 -3.32 5.69
C ILE A 47 -6.22 -4.17 6.93
N ARG A 48 -7.50 -4.53 7.14
CA ARG A 48 -7.90 -5.39 8.27
C ARG A 48 -7.22 -6.75 8.21
N GLN A 49 -7.25 -7.40 7.05
CA GLN A 49 -6.66 -8.73 6.85
C GLN A 49 -5.14 -8.72 7.06
N LEU A 50 -4.44 -7.70 6.56
CA LEU A 50 -3.01 -7.53 6.74
C LEU A 50 -2.65 -7.26 8.19
N ASN A 51 -3.38 -6.37 8.87
CA ASN A 51 -3.20 -6.10 10.29
C ASN A 51 -3.39 -7.37 11.12
N ASP A 52 -4.47 -8.11 10.90
CA ASP A 52 -4.74 -9.37 11.62
C ASP A 52 -3.65 -10.42 11.38
N TYR A 53 -3.17 -10.53 10.14
CA TYR A 53 -2.08 -11.44 9.78
C TYR A 53 -0.75 -11.08 10.46
N LEU A 54 -0.39 -9.79 10.50
CA LEU A 54 0.89 -9.33 11.00
C LEU A 54 0.90 -9.11 12.53
N ARG A 55 -0.25 -8.86 13.17
CA ARG A 55 -0.34 -8.43 14.57
C ARG A 55 0.41 -9.35 15.56
N PRO A 56 0.30 -10.69 15.49
CA PRO A 56 1.04 -11.55 16.40
C PRO A 56 2.57 -11.38 16.28
N ASP A 57 3.06 -11.14 15.07
CA ASP A 57 4.48 -10.91 14.83
C ASP A 57 4.94 -9.50 15.23
N ARG A 58 4.16 -8.48 14.89
CA ARG A 58 4.47 -7.08 15.22
C ARG A 58 4.54 -6.85 16.73
N LEU A 59 3.56 -7.36 17.48
CA LEU A 59 3.53 -7.25 18.95
C LEU A 59 4.72 -7.97 19.60
N ARG A 60 5.05 -9.18 19.12
CA ARG A 60 6.22 -9.93 19.60
C ARG A 60 7.54 -9.20 19.32
N SER A 61 7.59 -8.44 18.23
CA SER A 61 8.75 -7.62 17.86
C SER A 61 8.74 -6.22 18.50
N GLY A 62 7.83 -5.94 19.44
CA GLY A 62 7.72 -4.63 20.12
C GLY A 62 7.23 -3.48 19.24
N ARG A 63 6.61 -3.78 18.08
CA ARG A 63 6.03 -2.78 17.16
C ARG A 63 4.56 -2.52 17.48
N SER A 64 3.98 -1.49 16.86
CA SER A 64 2.54 -1.25 16.90
C SER A 64 1.76 -2.47 16.43
N ALA A 65 0.61 -2.74 17.07
CA ALA A 65 -0.23 -3.89 16.74
C ALA A 65 -0.63 -3.92 15.25
N ASP A 66 -1.03 -2.77 14.74
CA ASP A 66 -1.47 -2.61 13.36
C ASP A 66 -0.35 -2.03 12.49
N TYR A 67 -0.30 -2.50 11.24
CA TYR A 67 0.62 -2.06 10.21
C TYR A 67 0.14 -0.77 9.54
N ALA A 68 -1.16 -0.69 9.25
CA ALA A 68 -1.79 0.46 8.60
C ALA A 68 -3.13 0.81 9.25
N ASN A 69 -3.51 2.09 9.21
CA ASN A 69 -4.79 2.58 9.70
C ASN A 69 -5.60 3.16 8.53
N ALA A 70 -6.76 2.57 8.24
CA ALA A 70 -7.62 3.00 7.13
C ALA A 70 -8.10 4.45 7.26
N ALA A 71 -8.37 4.92 8.50
CA ALA A 71 -8.78 6.31 8.72
C ALA A 71 -7.63 7.28 8.42
N GLU A 72 -6.42 6.97 8.88
CA GLU A 72 -5.24 7.80 8.60
C GLU A 72 -4.90 7.84 7.11
N LEU A 73 -5.00 6.71 6.40
CA LEU A 73 -4.80 6.67 4.94
C LEU A 73 -5.83 7.51 4.18
N LYS A 74 -7.10 7.48 4.59
CA LYS A 74 -8.16 8.31 3.99
C LYS A 74 -7.96 9.80 4.27
N GLU A 75 -7.52 10.17 5.47
CA GLU A 75 -7.20 11.56 5.77
C GLU A 75 -5.96 12.02 4.98
N ALA A 76 -4.95 11.17 4.82
CA ALA A 76 -3.79 11.47 3.96
C ALA A 76 -4.19 11.68 2.49
N ASP A 77 -5.09 10.83 1.94
CA ASP A 77 -5.62 11.01 0.58
C ASP A 77 -6.36 12.34 0.39
N LYS A 78 -7.08 12.77 1.43
CA LYS A 78 -7.81 14.04 1.43
C LYS A 78 -6.88 15.25 1.57
N ALA A 79 -5.81 15.13 2.34
CA ALA A 79 -4.82 16.17 2.53
C ALA A 79 -3.91 16.35 1.31
N PHE A 80 -3.64 15.26 0.56
CA PHE A 80 -2.69 15.22 -0.55
C PHE A 80 -2.80 16.39 -1.53
N PRO A 81 -3.98 16.78 -2.08
CA PRO A 81 -4.04 17.86 -3.05
C PRO A 81 -3.57 19.20 -2.52
N GLY A 82 -3.84 19.49 -1.23
CA GLY A 82 -3.42 20.72 -0.59
C GLY A 82 -1.93 20.73 -0.27
N GLU A 83 -1.43 19.65 0.35
CA GLU A 83 -0.03 19.53 0.76
C GLU A 83 0.92 19.58 -0.45
N ILE A 84 0.61 18.83 -1.52
CA ILE A 84 1.45 18.83 -2.72
C ILE A 84 1.33 20.15 -3.49
N ALA A 85 0.15 20.77 -3.52
CA ALA A 85 0.01 22.09 -4.14
C ALA A 85 0.85 23.15 -3.42
N GLU A 86 0.92 23.13 -2.09
CA GLU A 86 1.78 24.02 -1.31
C GLU A 86 3.27 23.81 -1.64
N MET A 87 3.71 22.55 -1.69
CA MET A 87 5.08 22.21 -2.10
C MET A 87 5.40 22.68 -3.53
N ALA A 88 4.48 22.46 -4.47
CA ALA A 88 4.61 22.88 -5.86
C ALA A 88 4.62 24.41 -6.00
N GLN A 89 3.79 25.11 -5.23
CA GLN A 89 3.69 26.56 -5.22
C GLN A 89 5.02 27.21 -4.83
N ALA A 90 5.76 26.62 -3.89
CA ALA A 90 7.07 27.11 -3.45
C ALA A 90 8.11 27.18 -4.59
N LEU A 91 7.94 26.37 -5.65
CA LEU A 91 8.82 26.36 -6.82
C LEU A 91 8.67 27.60 -7.70
N PHE A 92 7.49 28.26 -7.68
CA PHE A 92 7.24 29.44 -8.49
C PHE A 92 7.80 30.71 -7.84
N PRO A 93 8.14 31.74 -8.65
CA PRO A 93 8.48 33.08 -8.17
C PRO A 93 7.39 33.65 -7.25
N GLU A 94 7.80 34.34 -6.19
CA GLU A 94 6.91 34.90 -5.15
C GLU A 94 5.69 35.66 -5.70
N PRO A 95 5.80 36.54 -6.74
CA PRO A 95 4.66 37.28 -7.26
C PRO A 95 3.56 36.41 -7.90
N LEU A 96 3.89 35.16 -8.26
CA LEU A 96 2.95 34.24 -8.92
C LEU A 96 2.27 33.30 -7.93
N ARG A 97 2.84 33.11 -6.73
CA ARG A 97 2.44 32.04 -5.82
C ARG A 97 0.97 32.10 -5.47
N GLU A 98 0.47 33.23 -4.98
CA GLU A 98 -0.93 33.37 -4.55
C GLU A 98 -1.92 33.06 -5.68
N GLY A 99 -1.64 33.57 -6.89
CA GLY A 99 -2.48 33.34 -8.06
C GLY A 99 -2.48 31.90 -8.59
N LEU A 100 -1.48 31.08 -8.21
CA LEU A 100 -1.35 29.69 -8.67
C LEU A 100 -1.82 28.65 -7.66
N ARG A 101 -2.22 29.05 -6.45
CA ARG A 101 -2.69 28.13 -5.42
C ARG A 101 -3.86 27.26 -5.90
N SER A 102 -4.99 27.88 -6.27
CA SER A 102 -6.17 27.12 -6.71
C SER A 102 -5.94 26.30 -7.98
N PRO A 103 -5.22 26.80 -9.02
CA PRO A 103 -4.83 25.97 -10.16
C PRO A 103 -4.01 24.72 -9.78
N LEU A 104 -3.05 24.85 -8.85
CA LEU A 104 -2.24 23.74 -8.38
C LEU A 104 -3.05 22.74 -7.55
N GLU A 105 -3.89 23.21 -6.62
CA GLU A 105 -4.80 22.34 -5.85
C GLU A 105 -5.76 21.57 -6.78
N SER A 106 -6.26 22.22 -7.86
CA SER A 106 -7.11 21.57 -8.86
C SER A 106 -6.36 20.49 -9.65
N LEU A 107 -5.13 20.80 -10.08
CA LEU A 107 -4.26 19.82 -10.73
C LEU A 107 -3.99 18.62 -9.82
N MET A 108 -3.58 18.84 -8.57
CA MET A 108 -3.27 17.78 -7.62
C MET A 108 -4.49 16.95 -7.23
N THR A 109 -5.68 17.55 -7.19
CA THR A 109 -6.94 16.82 -7.02
C THR A 109 -7.15 15.83 -8.17
N THR A 110 -6.96 16.27 -9.41
CA THR A 110 -7.10 15.41 -10.59
C THR A 110 -6.01 14.34 -10.64
N VAL A 111 -4.76 14.67 -10.30
CA VAL A 111 -3.66 13.69 -10.19
C VAL A 111 -4.00 12.61 -9.16
N GLN A 112 -4.49 13.00 -7.98
CA GLN A 112 -4.87 12.04 -6.93
C GLN A 112 -6.01 11.13 -7.38
N GLN A 113 -7.06 11.70 -7.99
CA GLN A 113 -8.17 10.92 -8.55
C GLN A 113 -7.71 9.94 -9.65
N ALA A 114 -6.71 10.34 -10.44
CA ALA A 114 -6.12 9.48 -11.46
C ALA A 114 -5.31 8.34 -10.81
N ARG A 115 -4.46 8.65 -9.83
CA ARG A 115 -3.67 7.65 -9.07
C ARG A 115 -4.56 6.60 -8.41
N GLN A 116 -5.68 7.01 -7.83
CA GLN A 116 -6.64 6.11 -7.17
C GLN A 116 -7.34 5.13 -8.12
N LYS A 117 -7.25 5.32 -9.45
CA LYS A 117 -7.72 4.34 -10.45
C LYS A 117 -6.68 3.28 -10.78
N SER A 118 -5.49 3.34 -10.18
CA SER A 118 -4.45 2.34 -10.42
C SER A 118 -4.85 1.01 -9.81
N GLU A 119 -4.69 -0.06 -10.57
CA GLU A 119 -5.00 -1.42 -10.12
C GLU A 119 -3.75 -2.27 -10.15
N CYS A 120 -3.43 -2.91 -9.04
CA CYS A 120 -2.23 -3.73 -8.91
C CYS A 120 -2.59 -5.14 -8.42
N LYS A 121 -1.82 -6.14 -8.85
CA LYS A 121 -1.96 -7.52 -8.38
C LYS A 121 -0.62 -8.25 -8.43
N SER A 122 -0.44 -9.19 -7.50
CA SER A 122 0.68 -10.12 -7.55
C SER A 122 0.47 -11.15 -8.66
N LEU A 123 1.56 -11.56 -9.29
CA LEU A 123 1.58 -12.55 -10.37
C LEU A 123 2.11 -13.89 -9.88
N SER A 124 3.31 -13.90 -9.32
CA SER A 124 3.99 -15.13 -8.89
C SER A 124 5.01 -14.84 -7.80
N ALA A 125 5.30 -15.85 -6.98
CA ALA A 125 6.39 -15.81 -6.02
C ALA A 125 7.47 -16.80 -6.48
N GLY A 126 8.73 -16.41 -6.33
CA GLY A 126 9.87 -17.30 -6.50
C GLY A 126 9.96 -18.37 -5.41
N GLU A 127 10.93 -19.25 -5.55
CA GLU A 127 11.32 -20.17 -4.48
C GLU A 127 11.96 -19.38 -3.33
N PRO A 128 11.55 -19.60 -2.07
CA PRO A 128 12.19 -18.96 -0.94
C PRO A 128 13.65 -19.38 -0.76
N GLU A 129 14.54 -18.39 -0.64
CA GLU A 129 15.95 -18.58 -0.36
C GLU A 129 16.27 -18.26 1.10
N LYS A 130 17.15 -19.05 1.72
CA LYS A 130 17.54 -18.87 3.12
C LYS A 130 18.91 -18.21 3.21
N ASP A 131 19.01 -17.10 3.92
CA ASP A 131 20.28 -16.41 4.15
C ASP A 131 21.10 -17.02 5.30
N SER A 132 22.31 -16.48 5.53
CA SER A 132 23.22 -16.92 6.59
C SER A 132 22.69 -16.70 8.00
N ASN A 133 21.74 -15.78 8.18
CA ASN A 133 21.07 -15.50 9.45
C ASN A 133 19.79 -16.35 9.62
N GLY A 134 19.50 -17.19 8.64
CA GLY A 134 18.37 -18.10 8.62
C GLY A 134 17.04 -17.47 8.22
N ILE A 135 17.04 -16.26 7.69
CA ILE A 135 15.87 -15.55 7.15
C ILE A 135 15.51 -16.18 5.81
N LEU A 136 14.23 -16.52 5.61
CA LEU A 136 13.71 -16.92 4.30
C LEU A 136 13.22 -15.67 3.56
N THR A 137 13.69 -15.46 2.34
CA THR A 137 13.27 -14.37 1.46
C THR A 137 12.77 -14.91 0.13
N THR A 138 11.70 -14.33 -0.40
CA THR A 138 11.18 -14.63 -1.73
C THR A 138 10.85 -13.35 -2.47
N GLN A 139 11.13 -13.31 -3.76
CA GLN A 139 10.68 -12.24 -4.63
C GLN A 139 9.28 -12.55 -5.15
N VAL A 140 8.37 -11.58 -5.08
CA VAL A 140 7.03 -11.65 -5.68
C VAL A 140 6.98 -10.71 -6.85
N THR A 141 6.74 -11.21 -8.06
CA THR A 141 6.46 -10.36 -9.22
C THR A 141 5.03 -9.85 -9.11
N PHE A 142 4.82 -8.58 -9.41
CA PHE A 142 3.50 -7.97 -9.48
C PHE A 142 3.37 -7.14 -10.75
N GLU A 143 2.13 -6.85 -11.13
CA GLU A 143 1.82 -5.89 -12.17
C GLU A 143 0.83 -4.85 -11.69
N CYS A 144 0.92 -3.66 -12.27
CA CYS A 144 0.03 -2.56 -12.03
C CYS A 144 -0.42 -1.95 -13.35
N VAL A 145 -1.71 -1.69 -13.47
CA VAL A 145 -2.27 -0.78 -14.48
C VAL A 145 -2.24 0.61 -13.88
N LEU A 146 -1.29 1.42 -14.33
CA LEU A 146 -1.05 2.78 -13.87
C LEU A 146 -1.63 3.79 -14.85
N VAL A 147 -1.93 4.98 -14.34
CA VAL A 147 -2.18 6.16 -15.16
C VAL A 147 -0.86 6.69 -15.69
N LYS A 148 -0.79 6.96 -16.99
CA LYS A 148 0.34 7.62 -17.64
C LYS A 148 -0.11 8.82 -18.46
N THR A 149 0.67 9.89 -18.40
CA THR A 149 0.56 11.08 -19.23
C THR A 149 1.83 11.27 -20.07
N ASN A 150 1.78 12.16 -21.07
CA ASN A 150 2.97 12.46 -21.89
C ASN A 150 4.05 13.25 -21.12
N GLU A 151 3.64 13.99 -20.10
CA GLU A 151 4.49 14.74 -19.18
C GLU A 151 3.91 14.56 -17.77
N THR A 152 4.75 14.22 -16.80
CA THR A 152 4.29 14.07 -15.40
C THR A 152 3.94 15.43 -14.81
N TRP A 153 3.08 15.47 -13.79
CA TRP A 153 2.75 16.71 -13.11
C TRP A 153 3.99 17.39 -12.53
N ALA A 154 4.95 16.60 -12.03
CA ALA A 154 6.18 17.10 -11.41
C ALA A 154 7.08 17.78 -12.45
N GLU A 155 7.31 17.13 -13.59
CA GLU A 155 8.07 17.69 -14.71
C GLU A 155 7.40 18.96 -15.24
N GLY A 156 6.08 18.92 -15.46
CA GLY A 156 5.31 20.06 -15.95
C GLY A 156 5.36 21.26 -15.03
N VAL A 157 5.17 21.05 -13.72
CA VAL A 157 5.28 22.11 -12.71
C VAL A 157 6.70 22.69 -12.68
N GLN A 158 7.73 21.85 -12.67
CA GLN A 158 9.13 22.32 -12.66
C GLN A 158 9.49 23.09 -13.93
N ARG A 159 8.98 22.66 -15.09
CA ARG A 159 9.16 23.37 -16.36
C ARG A 159 8.51 24.75 -16.30
N LEU A 160 7.28 24.85 -15.82
CA LEU A 160 6.55 26.12 -15.70
C LEU A 160 7.21 27.08 -14.71
N ALA A 161 7.67 26.58 -13.57
CA ALA A 161 8.40 27.38 -12.58
C ALA A 161 9.67 28.03 -13.18
N LYS A 162 10.27 27.40 -14.20
CA LYS A 162 11.48 27.89 -14.89
C LYS A 162 11.19 28.70 -16.17
N SER A 163 9.93 28.81 -16.61
CA SER A 163 9.60 29.35 -17.94
C SER A 163 9.32 30.85 -18.00
N ASN A 164 9.48 31.60 -16.89
CA ASN A 164 9.09 33.01 -16.78
C ASN A 164 7.65 33.29 -17.23
N CYS A 165 6.72 32.33 -17.06
CA CYS A 165 5.32 32.52 -17.45
C CYS A 165 4.65 33.60 -16.60
N SER A 166 3.74 34.37 -17.21
CA SER A 166 2.80 35.21 -16.45
C SER A 166 1.82 34.33 -15.68
N ALA A 167 1.14 34.89 -14.67
CA ALA A 167 0.13 34.15 -13.90
C ALA A 167 -0.95 33.51 -14.79
N SER A 168 -1.43 34.21 -15.83
CA SER A 168 -2.42 33.66 -16.77
C SER A 168 -1.86 32.54 -17.64
N GLN A 169 -0.60 32.65 -18.07
CA GLN A 169 0.09 31.62 -18.84
C GLN A 169 0.32 30.37 -17.99
N CYS A 170 0.88 30.52 -16.78
CA CYS A 170 1.12 29.38 -15.91
C CYS A 170 -0.20 28.66 -15.57
N SER A 171 -1.27 29.40 -15.23
CA SER A 171 -2.59 28.82 -14.98
C SER A 171 -3.16 28.06 -16.17
N SER A 172 -2.99 28.59 -17.39
CA SER A 172 -3.45 27.90 -18.61
C SER A 172 -2.67 26.61 -18.86
N GLU A 173 -1.36 26.60 -18.62
CA GLU A 173 -0.54 25.40 -18.78
C GLU A 173 -0.80 24.36 -17.70
N LEU A 174 -1.01 24.78 -16.44
CA LEU A 174 -1.45 23.88 -15.37
C LEU A 174 -2.79 23.23 -15.71
N LYS A 175 -3.71 23.98 -16.34
CA LYS A 175 -4.99 23.44 -16.81
C LYS A 175 -4.79 22.36 -17.90
N LYS A 176 -3.83 22.55 -18.81
CA LYS A 176 -3.50 21.53 -19.83
C LYS A 176 -2.92 20.26 -19.20
N LEU A 177 -2.05 20.39 -18.21
CA LEU A 177 -1.56 19.25 -17.43
C LEU A 177 -2.73 18.52 -16.74
N GLN A 178 -3.66 19.27 -16.15
CA GLN A 178 -4.84 18.70 -15.51
C GLN A 178 -5.73 17.95 -16.51
N ASP A 179 -5.90 18.47 -17.72
CA ASP A 179 -6.66 17.80 -18.77
C ASP A 179 -6.02 16.46 -19.19
N ALA A 180 -4.69 16.39 -19.23
CA ALA A 180 -3.98 15.13 -19.50
C ALA A 180 -4.26 14.06 -18.42
N TYR A 181 -4.30 14.45 -17.14
CA TYR A 181 -4.64 13.54 -16.05
C TYR A 181 -6.14 13.22 -15.95
N SER A 182 -7.01 14.00 -16.59
CA SER A 182 -8.46 13.74 -16.64
C SER A 182 -8.83 12.65 -17.64
N ALA A 183 -8.04 12.49 -18.70
CA ALA A 183 -8.18 11.43 -19.71
C ALA A 183 -6.84 10.71 -19.93
N PRO A 184 -6.29 10.03 -18.89
CA PRO A 184 -4.98 9.42 -18.97
C PRO A 184 -5.01 8.16 -19.84
N VAL A 185 -3.84 7.77 -20.34
CA VAL A 185 -3.67 6.44 -20.93
C VAL A 185 -3.27 5.45 -19.84
N SER A 186 -3.73 4.21 -19.96
CA SER A 186 -3.30 3.14 -19.08
C SER A 186 -1.95 2.60 -19.52
N PHE A 187 -1.07 2.32 -18.56
CA PHE A 187 0.23 1.70 -18.77
C PHE A 187 0.41 0.52 -17.81
N THR A 188 0.84 -0.62 -18.32
CA THR A 188 1.16 -1.78 -17.48
C THR A 188 2.60 -1.70 -17.00
N TYR A 189 2.78 -1.50 -15.70
CA TYR A 189 4.05 -1.62 -15.01
C TYR A 189 4.21 -3.02 -14.42
N GLN A 190 5.42 -3.57 -14.46
CA GLN A 190 5.77 -4.80 -13.75
C GLN A 190 6.97 -4.54 -12.84
N GLY A 191 6.87 -5.04 -11.62
CA GLY A 191 7.91 -4.88 -10.60
C GLY A 191 8.07 -6.14 -9.75
N THR A 192 9.01 -6.06 -8.81
CA THR A 192 9.25 -7.13 -7.84
C THR A 192 9.15 -6.61 -6.42
N PHE A 193 8.54 -7.38 -5.55
CA PHE A 193 8.28 -7.08 -4.15
C PHE A 193 8.89 -8.17 -3.28
N SER A 194 9.87 -7.83 -2.44
CA SER A 194 10.54 -8.81 -1.57
C SER A 194 9.71 -9.09 -0.32
N LEU A 195 9.56 -10.37 0.04
CA LEU A 195 8.98 -10.80 1.30
C LEU A 195 9.97 -11.64 2.09
N SER A 196 10.07 -11.37 3.38
CA SER A 196 10.97 -12.06 4.32
C SER A 196 10.22 -12.65 5.50
N LYS A 197 10.70 -13.79 6.00
CA LYS A 197 10.14 -14.53 7.15
C LYS A 197 11.28 -15.08 8.00
N VAL A 198 11.18 -15.02 9.32
CA VAL A 198 12.20 -15.56 10.25
C VAL A 198 11.73 -16.90 10.83
N PRO A 199 12.14 -18.06 10.29
CA PRO A 199 11.52 -19.34 10.64
C PRO A 199 11.82 -19.81 12.06
N GLN A 200 12.89 -19.33 12.70
CA GLN A 200 13.41 -19.85 13.97
C GLN A 200 12.61 -19.40 15.20
N ASP A 201 11.95 -18.24 15.15
CA ASP A 201 11.36 -17.61 16.35
C ASP A 201 9.84 -17.78 16.49
N LYS A 202 9.28 -18.83 15.85
CA LYS A 202 7.81 -19.00 15.66
C LYS A 202 7.19 -17.89 14.79
N ASP A 203 8.01 -17.06 14.14
CA ASP A 203 7.53 -16.12 13.13
C ASP A 203 7.19 -16.92 11.85
N LYS A 204 5.89 -16.92 11.56
CA LYS A 204 5.32 -17.57 10.38
C LYS A 204 4.89 -16.55 9.34
N ALA A 205 5.00 -15.26 9.63
CA ALA A 205 4.50 -14.21 8.76
C ALA A 205 5.53 -13.86 7.69
N TRP A 206 5.10 -13.82 6.44
CA TRP A 206 5.82 -13.12 5.39
C TRP A 206 5.65 -11.62 5.59
N ARG A 207 6.74 -10.88 5.52
CA ARG A 207 6.77 -9.44 5.82
C ARG A 207 7.56 -8.69 4.77
N ASN A 208 7.17 -7.45 4.53
CA ASN A 208 8.03 -6.49 3.85
C ASN A 208 8.13 -5.25 4.74
N ASP A 209 9.31 -5.02 5.31
CA ASP A 209 9.56 -3.88 6.20
C ASP A 209 9.62 -2.54 5.44
N PHE A 210 9.80 -2.57 4.10
CA PHE A 210 9.97 -1.40 3.24
C PHE A 210 8.99 -1.41 2.05
N ALA A 211 7.82 -2.03 2.23
CA ALA A 211 6.83 -2.22 1.17
C ALA A 211 6.45 -0.94 0.43
N ARG A 212 6.43 0.17 1.17
CA ARG A 212 6.08 1.50 0.64
C ARG A 212 7.09 2.01 -0.38
N GLU A 213 8.39 1.74 -0.19
CA GLU A 213 9.44 2.25 -1.09
C GLU A 213 9.25 1.73 -2.52
N THR A 214 8.89 0.45 -2.66
CA THR A 214 8.60 -0.17 -3.97
C THR A 214 7.47 0.53 -4.72
N PHE A 215 6.43 0.97 -4.01
CA PHE A 215 5.27 1.63 -4.63
C PHE A 215 5.47 3.13 -4.82
N ASP A 216 6.20 3.79 -3.92
CA ASP A 216 6.55 5.21 -4.05
C ASP A 216 7.47 5.43 -5.27
N GLU A 217 8.45 4.55 -5.50
CA GLU A 217 9.29 4.60 -6.71
C GLU A 217 8.45 4.42 -7.98
N MET A 218 7.56 3.42 -8.00
CA MET A 218 6.66 3.16 -9.12
C MET A 218 5.80 4.40 -9.44
N LEU A 219 5.19 5.02 -8.42
CA LEU A 219 4.29 6.16 -8.60
C LEU A 219 5.03 7.49 -8.86
N SER A 220 6.35 7.55 -8.65
CA SER A 220 7.16 8.73 -8.97
C SER A 220 7.43 8.91 -10.46
N GLN A 221 7.25 7.85 -11.25
CA GLN A 221 7.56 7.82 -12.69
C GLN A 221 6.37 8.18 -13.60
N PHE A 222 5.19 8.43 -13.03
CA PHE A 222 3.92 8.61 -13.76
C PHE A 222 3.00 9.64 -13.09
#